data_AF-A0A0V1N0Q1-F1
#
_entry.id   AF-A0A0V1N0Q1-F1
#
_cell.length_a   1.000
_cell.length_b   1.000
_cell.length_c   1.000
_cell.angle_alpha   90.00
_cell.angle_beta   90.00
_cell.angle_gamma   90.00
#
_symmetry.space_group_name_H-M   'P 1'
#
loop_
_entity.id
_entity.type
_entity.pdbx_description
1 polymer ?
#
loop_
_entity_poly.entity_id
_entity_poly.type
_entity_poly.pdbx_seq_one_letter_code
_entity_poly.pdbx_strand_id
1 'polypeptide(L)'
;MNNSVLKCYYYKCVATCFAAFILCVDVLCGQCPCEHGQCTTNQTCRCDAGWVGTKCQRPCQDVYKACPYWEKEGRCVWTRKYTKFFLENCPVTCKECIYNLKTIPPGLPLPPYLELLKQLIGEWDLNSDDSINYPVNFGKGGYNKVLRIMLTQVPLFDTPSLNYTGFARSKVDSNDIQEEKGFIWVRPAKSPTREVAYMITTNSGISMLQEGHLKNNYIQLHTVHDANHPYSRCEQPYLRNEHTFSWNDHQLTETFKDDSGRVHFKTYVKRVT
;
A
#
# COMPACT_ATOMS: atom_id res chain seq x y z
N MET A 1 7.68 21.79 25.28
CA MET A 1 8.14 20.75 26.24
C MET A 1 7.35 20.93 27.53
N ASN A 2 6.36 20.09 27.78
CA ASN A 2 5.78 19.97 29.11
C ASN A 2 5.26 18.54 29.28
N ASN A 3 6.03 17.77 30.04
CA ASN A 3 5.74 16.41 30.46
C ASN A 3 4.52 16.43 31.38
N SER A 4 3.44 15.76 30.97
CA SER A 4 2.33 15.40 31.87
C SER A 4 2.29 13.89 31.99
N VAL A 5 3.19 13.34 32.83
CA VAL A 5 3.17 11.95 33.24
C VAL A 5 2.00 11.78 34.22
N LEU A 6 0.88 11.20 33.77
CA LEU A 6 -0.14 10.72 34.71
C LEU A 6 0.33 9.40 35.32
N LYS A 7 0.61 9.45 36.63
CA LYS A 7 0.87 8.29 37.48
C LYS A 7 -0.44 7.50 37.66
N CYS A 8 -0.52 6.30 37.06
CA CYS A 8 -1.50 5.30 37.50
C CYS A 8 -0.96 4.62 38.76
N TYR A 9 -1.51 4.97 39.93
CA TYR A 9 -1.31 4.20 41.16
C TYR A 9 -2.38 3.11 41.25
N TYR A 10 -1.96 1.85 41.25
CA TYR A 10 -2.78 0.74 41.72
C TYR A 10 -1.91 -0.20 42.56
N TYR A 11 -1.94 -0.02 43.88
CA TYR A 11 -1.25 -0.90 44.82
C TYR A 11 -2.15 -2.11 45.12
N LYS A 12 -1.72 -3.31 44.73
CA LYS A 12 -2.16 -4.56 45.38
C LYS A 12 -0.99 -5.10 46.19
N CYS A 13 -0.90 -4.70 47.45
CA CYS A 13 -0.01 -5.33 48.42
C CYS A 13 -0.68 -6.61 48.93
N VAL A 14 -0.12 -7.77 48.57
CA VAL A 14 -0.48 -9.04 49.22
C VAL A 14 0.42 -9.19 50.43
N ALA A 15 -0.13 -9.02 51.64
CA ALA A 15 0.59 -9.21 52.89
C ALA A 15 0.54 -10.68 53.30
N THR A 16 1.64 -11.41 53.11
CA THR A 16 1.86 -12.69 53.79
C THR A 16 2.92 -12.50 54.87
N CYS A 17 2.48 -12.63 56.14
CA CYS A 17 3.36 -12.68 57.31
C CYS A 17 4.23 -13.93 57.25
N PHE A 18 5.49 -13.83 56.79
CA PHE A 18 6.66 -14.57 57.27
C PHE A 18 7.87 -14.03 56.49
N ALA A 19 8.81 -13.40 57.21
CA ALA A 19 10.02 -12.73 56.70
C ALA A 19 9.77 -11.51 55.78
N ALA A 20 10.19 -10.34 56.26
CA ALA A 20 10.09 -9.06 55.58
C ALA A 20 10.99 -9.01 54.32
N PHE A 21 10.46 -9.45 53.19
CA PHE A 21 10.92 -9.06 51.86
C PHE A 21 9.72 -8.51 51.09
N ILE A 22 9.62 -7.18 51.03
CA ILE A 22 8.66 -6.49 50.18
C ILE A 22 9.19 -6.63 48.74
N LEU A 23 8.73 -7.67 48.04
CA LEU A 23 8.92 -7.80 46.59
C LEU A 23 7.93 -6.86 45.90
N CYS A 24 8.35 -5.61 45.70
CA CYS A 24 7.77 -4.77 44.66
C CYS A 24 8.18 -5.37 43.32
N VAL A 25 7.30 -6.17 42.71
CA VAL A 25 7.46 -6.53 41.31
C VAL A 25 7.16 -5.25 40.52
N ASP A 26 8.21 -4.62 39.98
CA ASP A 26 8.08 -3.58 38.98
C ASP A 26 7.38 -4.19 37.76
N VAL A 27 6.04 -4.14 37.74
CA VAL A 27 5.29 -4.27 36.51
C VAL A 27 5.66 -3.03 35.72
N LEU A 28 6.55 -3.19 34.73
CA LEU A 28 6.72 -2.20 33.68
C LEU A 28 5.31 -1.85 33.18
N CYS A 29 4.82 -0.65 33.53
CA CYS A 29 3.72 -0.05 32.80
C CYS A 29 4.22 0.10 31.37
N GLY A 30 3.83 -0.85 30.50
CA GLY A 30 4.12 -0.79 29.09
C GLY A 30 3.73 0.60 28.58
N GLN A 31 4.66 1.27 27.91
CA GLN A 31 4.43 2.59 27.33
C GLN A 31 3.09 2.58 26.58
N CYS A 32 2.25 3.56 26.89
CA CYS A 32 0.98 3.74 26.21
C CYS A 32 1.25 3.87 24.70
N PRO A 33 0.71 2.97 23.83
CA PRO A 33 1.06 2.95 22.42
C PRO A 33 0.33 4.04 21.60
N CYS A 34 -0.42 4.94 22.24
CA CYS A 34 -1.23 5.95 21.59
C CYS A 34 -0.39 7.17 21.20
N GLU A 35 -0.42 7.58 19.95
CA GLU A 35 0.32 8.76 19.46
C GLU A 35 -0.40 10.08 19.79
N HIS A 36 -1.73 10.11 19.61
CA HIS A 36 -2.58 11.28 19.84
C HIS A 36 -3.83 10.94 20.65
N GLY A 37 -3.62 10.60 21.93
CA GLY A 37 -4.73 10.29 22.84
C GLY A 37 -4.29 9.73 24.18
N GLN A 38 -5.25 9.13 24.88
CA GLN A 38 -5.07 8.58 26.23
C GLN A 38 -5.31 7.08 26.25
N CYS A 39 -4.48 6.36 27.01
CA CYS A 39 -4.71 4.96 27.27
C CYS A 39 -5.88 4.76 28.23
N THR A 40 -6.73 3.81 27.88
CA THR A 40 -7.75 3.27 28.77
C THR A 40 -7.16 2.15 29.63
N THR A 41 -7.89 1.75 30.68
CA THR A 41 -7.51 0.63 31.57
C THR A 41 -7.34 -0.70 30.83
N ASN A 42 -7.93 -0.85 29.65
CA ASN A 42 -7.87 -2.06 28.82
C ASN A 42 -6.75 -2.00 27.77
N GLN A 43 -5.78 -1.09 27.90
CA GLN A 43 -4.70 -0.86 26.93
C GLN A 43 -5.18 -0.47 25.52
N THR A 44 -6.42 0.03 25.39
CA THR A 44 -6.95 0.62 24.14
C THR A 44 -6.79 2.13 24.16
N CYS A 45 -6.69 2.75 22.98
CA CYS A 45 -6.53 4.18 22.85
C CYS A 45 -7.88 4.91 22.73
N ARG A 46 -8.06 5.96 23.53
CA ARG A 46 -9.08 6.99 23.32
C ARG A 46 -8.41 8.17 22.62
N CYS A 47 -8.75 8.40 21.36
CA CYS A 47 -8.10 9.42 20.54
C CYS A 47 -8.59 10.84 20.86
N ASP A 48 -7.67 11.80 20.73
CA ASP A 48 -7.99 13.22 20.74
C ASP A 48 -8.82 13.61 19.51
N ALA A 49 -9.50 14.75 19.59
CA ALA A 49 -10.29 15.25 18.46
C ALA A 49 -9.42 15.47 17.22
N GLY A 50 -9.87 14.95 16.07
CA GLY A 50 -9.11 14.98 14.83
C GLY A 50 -8.22 13.77 14.57
N TRP A 51 -8.24 12.74 15.43
CA TRP A 51 -7.44 11.52 15.30
C TRP A 51 -8.27 10.24 15.37
N VAL A 52 -7.80 9.18 14.72
CA VAL A 52 -8.44 7.86 14.61
C VAL A 52 -7.38 6.76 14.43
N GLY A 53 -7.81 5.50 14.51
CA GLY A 53 -6.96 4.32 14.40
C GLY A 53 -6.71 3.67 15.76
N THR A 54 -6.20 2.44 15.74
CA THR A 54 -5.99 1.64 16.96
C THR A 54 -4.98 2.27 17.92
N LYS A 55 -4.07 3.11 17.41
CA LYS A 55 -3.06 3.85 18.16
C LYS A 55 -3.20 5.37 18.00
N CYS A 56 -4.34 5.85 17.49
CA CYS A 56 -4.57 7.28 17.19
C CYS A 56 -3.50 7.89 16.27
N GLN A 57 -2.94 7.07 15.38
CA GLN A 57 -1.83 7.43 14.51
C GLN A 57 -2.28 8.06 13.17
N ARG A 58 -3.59 8.15 12.94
CA ARG A 58 -4.16 8.64 11.68
C ARG A 58 -5.03 9.87 11.93
N PRO A 59 -4.92 10.91 11.08
CA PRO A 59 -5.89 12.00 11.08
C PRO A 59 -7.29 11.48 10.79
N CYS A 60 -8.28 12.07 11.46
CA CYS A 60 -9.69 11.78 11.25
C CYS A 60 -10.16 12.41 9.92
N GLN A 61 -10.06 11.65 8.83
CA GLN A 61 -10.56 12.01 7.51
C GLN A 61 -10.99 10.78 6.73
N ASP A 62 -11.95 10.97 5.82
CA ASP A 62 -12.36 9.94 4.88
C ASP A 62 -11.28 9.71 3.83
N VAL A 63 -11.00 8.43 3.57
CA VAL A 63 -9.93 7.98 2.69
C VAL A 63 -10.35 8.05 1.23
N TYR A 64 -11.60 7.68 0.94
CA TYR A 64 -12.11 7.56 -0.42
C TYR A 64 -13.23 8.56 -0.70
N LYS A 65 -13.27 9.06 -1.93
CA LYS A 65 -14.38 9.90 -2.41
C LYS A 65 -15.71 9.13 -2.51
N ALA A 66 -15.67 7.80 -2.42
CA ALA A 66 -16.85 6.94 -2.40
C ALA A 66 -17.59 6.92 -1.04
N CYS A 67 -17.01 7.46 0.04
CA CYS A 67 -17.60 7.41 1.38
C CYS A 67 -19.06 7.92 1.46
N PRO A 68 -19.43 9.09 0.88
CA PRO A 68 -20.81 9.57 0.91
C PRO A 68 -21.80 8.66 0.17
N TYR A 69 -21.33 7.93 -0.85
CA TYR A 69 -22.16 6.96 -1.57
C TYR A 69 -22.40 5.70 -0.74
N TRP A 70 -21.34 5.17 -0.12
CA TRP A 70 -21.45 4.01 0.76
C TRP A 70 -22.29 4.25 2.02
N GLU A 71 -22.33 5.49 2.54
CA GLU A 71 -23.23 5.88 3.62
C GLU A 71 -24.70 5.73 3.20
N LYS A 72 -25.06 6.19 1.99
CA LYS A 72 -26.42 6.08 1.45
C LYS A 72 -26.85 4.62 1.27
N GLU A 73 -25.93 3.74 0.93
CA GLU A 73 -26.16 2.29 0.88
C GLU A 73 -26.17 1.61 2.27
N GLY A 74 -26.04 2.39 3.35
CA GLY A 74 -26.06 1.91 4.73
C GLY A 74 -24.83 1.09 5.12
N ARG A 75 -23.73 1.15 4.36
CA ARG A 75 -22.57 0.28 4.57
C ARG A 75 -21.87 0.52 5.90
N CYS A 76 -21.92 1.73 6.46
CA CYS A 76 -21.43 1.99 7.82
C CYS A 76 -22.14 1.14 8.89
N VAL A 77 -23.35 0.64 8.62
CA VAL A 77 -24.18 -0.08 9.60
C VAL A 77 -24.20 -1.57 9.31
N TRP A 78 -24.75 -1.99 8.16
CA TRP A 78 -25.05 -3.41 7.93
C TRP A 78 -23.80 -4.27 7.70
N THR A 79 -22.70 -3.68 7.20
CA THR A 79 -21.45 -4.43 6.96
C THR A 79 -20.63 -4.61 8.23
N ARG A 80 -20.92 -3.89 9.32
CA ARG A 80 -20.11 -3.87 10.55
C ARG A 80 -19.87 -5.27 11.14
N LYS A 81 -20.84 -6.17 10.97
CA LYS A 81 -20.75 -7.59 11.38
C LYS A 81 -19.79 -8.44 10.54
N TYR A 82 -19.48 -8.00 9.31
CA TYR A 82 -18.67 -8.74 8.35
C TYR A 82 -17.29 -8.11 8.14
N THR A 83 -17.20 -6.77 8.19
CA THR A 83 -15.98 -6.02 7.92
C THR A 83 -16.00 -4.66 8.59
N LYS A 84 -14.82 -4.20 9.02
CA LYS A 84 -14.58 -2.84 9.52
C LYS A 84 -14.11 -1.88 8.43
N PHE A 85 -13.98 -2.35 7.19
CA PHE A 85 -13.44 -1.58 6.07
C PHE A 85 -14.03 -0.17 5.95
N PHE A 86 -15.35 -0.04 5.94
CA PHE A 86 -16.02 1.26 5.79
C PHE A 86 -15.81 2.17 7.01
N LEU A 87 -15.81 1.61 8.22
CA LEU A 87 -15.55 2.37 9.45
C LEU A 87 -14.12 2.92 9.50
N GLU A 88 -13.16 2.12 9.05
CA GLU A 88 -11.73 2.47 9.06
C GLU A 88 -11.33 3.42 7.94
N ASN A 89 -11.99 3.34 6.77
CA ASN A 89 -11.69 4.16 5.60
C ASN A 89 -12.63 5.35 5.42
N CYS A 90 -13.78 5.38 6.09
CA CYS A 90 -14.72 6.50 6.06
C CYS A 90 -15.10 6.96 7.47
N PRO A 91 -14.13 7.23 8.37
CA PRO A 91 -14.42 7.42 9.78
C PRO A 91 -15.17 8.74 10.07
N VAL A 92 -15.11 9.75 9.18
CA VAL A 92 -15.88 10.98 9.34
C VAL A 92 -17.32 10.73 8.90
N THR A 93 -17.50 10.21 7.68
CA THR A 93 -18.83 9.89 7.15
C THR A 93 -19.58 8.87 8.03
N CYS A 94 -18.89 7.81 8.48
CA CYS A 94 -19.48 6.82 9.38
C CYS A 94 -19.55 7.27 10.86
N LYS A 95 -19.17 8.52 11.19
CA LYS A 95 -19.25 9.11 12.53
C LYS A 95 -18.43 8.38 13.60
N GLU A 96 -17.32 7.77 13.20
CA GLU A 96 -16.36 7.12 14.10
C GLU A 96 -15.40 8.13 14.75
N CYS A 97 -15.23 9.33 14.17
CA CYS A 97 -14.42 10.39 14.73
C CYS A 97 -14.89 11.79 14.30
N ILE A 98 -14.31 12.83 14.91
CA ILE A 98 -14.60 14.24 14.60
C ILE A 98 -13.50 14.80 13.71
N TYR A 99 -13.88 15.24 12.51
CA TYR A 99 -12.97 15.88 11.55
C TYR A 99 -12.33 17.15 12.14
N ASN A 100 -11.03 17.33 11.90
CA ASN A 100 -10.32 18.54 12.30
C ASN A 100 -9.32 18.95 11.23
N LEU A 101 -9.57 20.08 10.56
CA LEU A 101 -8.71 20.58 9.48
C LEU A 101 -7.24 20.76 9.91
N LYS A 102 -6.98 21.06 11.19
CA LYS A 102 -5.63 21.29 11.70
C LYS A 102 -4.77 20.02 11.76
N THR A 103 -5.38 18.84 11.74
CA THR A 103 -4.67 17.55 11.80
C THR A 103 -4.47 16.92 10.42
N ILE A 104 -5.07 17.48 9.37
CA ILE A 104 -5.07 16.88 8.03
C ILE A 104 -3.79 17.22 7.27
N PRO A 105 -2.96 16.23 6.90
CA PRO A 105 -1.81 16.45 6.04
C PRO A 105 -2.24 16.74 4.60
N PRO A 106 -1.42 17.46 3.81
CA PRO A 106 -1.68 17.66 2.39
C PRO A 106 -1.59 16.34 1.61
N GLY A 107 -2.34 16.25 0.51
CA GLY A 107 -2.34 15.09 -0.38
C GLY A 107 -3.46 14.08 -0.09
N LEU A 108 -3.38 12.92 -0.76
CA LEU A 108 -4.37 11.85 -0.56
C LEU A 108 -4.08 11.07 0.73
N PRO A 109 -5.11 10.76 1.53
CA PRO A 109 -4.95 9.93 2.71
C PRO A 109 -4.53 8.51 2.33
N LEU A 110 -3.48 8.01 2.97
CA LEU A 110 -3.03 6.62 2.84
C LEU A 110 -4.06 5.69 3.52
N PRO A 111 -4.70 4.74 2.82
CA PRO A 111 -5.55 3.74 3.47
C PRO A 111 -4.73 2.91 4.46
N PRO A 112 -5.26 2.55 5.66
CA PRO A 112 -4.48 1.81 6.67
C PRO A 112 -3.93 0.50 6.12
N TYR A 113 -4.73 -0.13 5.25
CA TYR A 113 -4.39 -1.40 4.64
C TYR A 113 -3.18 -1.34 3.70
N LEU A 114 -2.90 -0.16 3.11
CA LEU A 114 -1.79 0.06 2.16
C LEU A 114 -0.55 0.65 2.85
N GLU A 115 -0.53 0.81 4.18
CA GLU A 115 0.61 1.36 4.91
C GLU A 115 1.92 0.59 4.65
N LEU A 116 1.83 -0.73 4.47
CA LEU A 116 2.98 -1.58 4.13
C LEU A 116 3.55 -1.32 2.72
N LEU A 117 2.77 -0.73 1.81
CA LEU A 117 3.21 -0.35 0.47
C LEU A 117 3.64 1.11 0.38
N LYS A 118 3.68 1.83 1.51
CA LYS A 118 4.03 3.26 1.54
C LYS A 118 5.32 3.58 0.79
N GLN A 119 6.33 2.72 0.89
CA GLN A 119 7.61 2.91 0.19
C GLN A 119 7.49 2.74 -1.33
N LEU A 120 6.59 1.86 -1.80
CA LEU A 120 6.36 1.61 -3.23
C LEU A 120 5.58 2.75 -3.90
N ILE A 121 4.71 3.44 -3.15
CA ILE A 121 3.89 4.55 -3.66
C ILE A 121 4.80 5.74 -4.02
N GLY A 122 4.62 6.25 -5.25
CA GLY A 122 5.37 7.38 -5.79
C GLY A 122 5.59 7.29 -7.30
N GLU A 123 6.45 8.19 -7.80
CA GLU A 123 6.97 8.14 -9.16
C GLU A 123 8.40 7.60 -9.17
N TRP A 124 8.71 6.81 -10.18
CA TRP A 124 9.97 6.08 -10.33
C TRP A 124 10.51 6.28 -11.74
N ASP A 125 11.76 6.71 -11.85
CA ASP A 125 12.44 7.01 -13.10
C ASP A 125 13.41 5.91 -13.49
N LEU A 126 13.33 5.45 -14.74
CA LEU A 126 14.27 4.53 -15.35
C LEU A 126 14.88 5.18 -16.58
N ASN A 127 16.20 5.07 -16.68
CA ASN A 127 16.97 5.43 -17.85
C ASN A 127 17.72 4.17 -18.32
N SER A 128 17.24 3.55 -19.39
CA SER A 128 17.80 2.30 -19.95
C SER A 128 18.63 2.60 -21.18
N ASP A 129 19.79 1.96 -21.32
CA ASP A 129 20.64 2.06 -22.50
C ASP A 129 20.39 0.96 -23.53
N ASP A 130 19.76 -0.13 -23.11
CA ASP A 130 19.27 -1.20 -23.98
C ASP A 130 17.78 -1.04 -24.30
N SER A 131 17.34 -1.80 -25.31
CA SER A 131 15.95 -1.80 -25.81
C SER A 131 15.05 -2.80 -25.10
N ILE A 132 15.57 -3.52 -24.10
CA ILE A 132 14.84 -4.57 -23.39
C ILE A 132 13.83 -3.89 -22.47
N ASN A 133 12.54 -4.09 -22.70
CA ASN A 133 11.48 -3.51 -21.89
C ASN A 133 10.36 -4.51 -21.68
N TYR A 134 9.86 -4.62 -20.46
CA TYR A 134 8.72 -5.46 -20.15
C TYR A 134 7.41 -4.68 -20.33
N PRO A 135 6.36 -5.26 -20.96
CA PRO A 135 6.30 -6.59 -21.58
C PRO A 135 6.75 -6.61 -23.06
N VAL A 136 7.03 -5.46 -23.67
CA VAL A 136 7.40 -5.33 -25.08
C VAL A 136 8.68 -4.52 -25.23
N ASN A 137 9.63 -5.08 -25.99
CA ASN A 137 10.89 -4.40 -26.29
C ASN A 137 10.69 -3.16 -27.16
N PHE A 138 11.60 -2.19 -27.02
CA PHE A 138 11.80 -1.16 -28.02
C PHE A 138 12.52 -1.76 -29.24
N GLY A 139 12.31 -1.17 -30.42
CA GLY A 139 12.92 -1.68 -31.65
C GLY A 139 14.45 -1.57 -31.68
N LYS A 140 15.03 -0.52 -31.06
CA LYS A 140 16.47 -0.27 -30.99
C LYS A 140 16.81 0.81 -29.96
N GLY A 141 18.07 0.85 -29.52
CA GLY A 141 18.60 1.87 -28.62
C GLY A 141 18.05 1.77 -27.20
N GLY A 142 18.30 2.79 -26.40
CA GLY A 142 17.77 2.90 -25.04
C GLY A 142 16.43 3.64 -24.97
N TYR A 143 15.87 3.73 -23.77
CA TYR A 143 14.61 4.43 -23.52
C TYR A 143 14.61 5.06 -22.11
N ASN A 144 13.73 6.04 -21.92
CA ASN A 144 13.41 6.56 -20.59
C ASN A 144 12.01 6.10 -20.22
N LYS A 145 11.80 5.61 -18.99
CA LYS A 145 10.49 5.19 -18.47
C LYS A 145 10.20 5.86 -17.14
N VAL A 146 8.97 6.34 -16.99
CA VAL A 146 8.42 6.85 -15.73
C VAL A 146 7.32 5.89 -15.30
N LEU A 147 7.48 5.31 -14.12
CA LEU A 147 6.49 4.46 -13.49
C LEU A 147 5.82 5.21 -12.35
N ARG A 148 4.48 5.22 -12.33
CA ARG A 148 3.66 5.88 -11.30
C ARG A 148 2.82 4.84 -10.60
N ILE A 149 3.06 4.67 -9.31
CA ILE A 149 2.26 3.82 -8.42
C ILE A 149 1.60 4.73 -7.40
N MET A 150 0.30 4.95 -7.54
CA MET A 150 -0.42 6.00 -6.82
C MET A 150 -1.66 5.47 -6.09
N LEU A 151 -2.04 6.18 -5.02
CA LEU A 151 -3.31 5.92 -4.32
C LEU A 151 -4.50 6.19 -5.25
N THR A 152 -5.52 5.34 -5.16
CA THR A 152 -6.81 5.60 -5.80
C THR A 152 -7.71 6.45 -4.91
N GLN A 153 -8.44 7.39 -5.52
CA GLN A 153 -9.46 8.19 -4.84
C GLN A 153 -10.80 7.44 -4.73
N VAL A 154 -11.02 6.47 -5.62
CA VAL A 154 -12.23 5.64 -5.69
C VAL A 154 -11.76 4.20 -5.89
N PRO A 155 -11.94 3.32 -4.90
CA PRO A 155 -11.46 1.95 -5.00
C PRO A 155 -12.28 1.18 -6.04
N LEU A 156 -11.59 0.31 -6.77
CA LEU A 156 -12.22 -0.64 -7.66
C LEU A 156 -12.64 -1.88 -6.84
N PHE A 157 -13.84 -2.40 -7.11
CA PHE A 157 -14.37 -3.61 -6.46
C PHE A 157 -14.52 -3.53 -4.94
N ASP A 158 -14.76 -2.33 -4.39
CA ASP A 158 -14.84 -2.10 -2.93
C ASP A 158 -13.59 -2.56 -2.16
N THR A 159 -12.44 -2.62 -2.83
CA THR A 159 -11.16 -3.03 -2.21
C THR A 159 -10.07 -2.01 -2.48
N PRO A 160 -9.16 -1.75 -1.51
CA PRO A 160 -8.01 -0.88 -1.74
C PRO A 160 -7.14 -1.39 -2.90
N SER A 161 -6.88 -0.51 -3.86
CA SER A 161 -5.94 -0.75 -4.94
C SER A 161 -5.03 0.46 -5.15
N LEU A 162 -3.89 0.23 -5.79
CA LEU A 162 -2.99 1.27 -6.29
C LEU A 162 -3.15 1.36 -7.79
N ASN A 163 -3.25 2.59 -8.31
CA ASN A 163 -3.17 2.83 -9.74
C ASN A 163 -1.72 2.62 -10.20
N TYR A 164 -1.56 1.91 -11.30
CA TYR A 164 -0.29 1.69 -11.98
C TYR A 164 -0.32 2.41 -13.33
N THR A 165 0.71 3.20 -13.62
CA THR A 165 0.88 3.80 -14.95
C THR A 165 2.35 3.81 -15.32
N GLY A 166 2.69 3.17 -16.44
CA GLY A 166 4.00 3.21 -17.04
C GLY A 166 3.97 4.06 -18.30
N PHE A 167 4.95 4.96 -18.45
CA PHE A 167 5.16 5.74 -19.67
C PHE A 167 6.61 5.63 -20.08
N ALA A 168 6.89 5.07 -21.25
CA ALA A 168 8.22 4.90 -21.78
C ALA A 168 8.36 5.55 -23.17
N ARG A 169 9.52 6.15 -23.43
CA ARG A 169 9.86 6.80 -24.70
C ARG A 169 11.25 6.40 -25.14
N SER A 170 11.37 5.98 -26.39
CA SER A 170 12.65 5.65 -27.03
C SER A 170 13.57 6.89 -27.11
N LYS A 171 14.87 6.67 -26.90
CA LYS A 171 15.91 7.70 -27.07
C LYS A 171 16.27 7.95 -28.54
N VAL A 172 15.93 7.02 -29.43
CA VAL A 172 16.34 7.05 -30.86
C VAL A 172 15.18 7.29 -31.83
N ASP A 173 13.95 7.01 -31.41
CA ASP A 173 12.72 7.36 -32.13
C ASP A 173 11.73 8.01 -31.17
N SER A 174 11.59 9.33 -31.25
CA SER A 174 10.72 10.08 -30.33
C SER A 174 9.23 9.73 -30.47
N ASN A 175 8.83 9.07 -31.56
CA ASN A 175 7.47 8.63 -31.82
C ASN A 175 7.19 7.23 -31.27
N ASP A 176 8.23 6.45 -30.98
CA ASP A 176 8.10 5.15 -30.31
C ASP A 176 7.88 5.38 -28.80
N ILE A 177 6.60 5.37 -28.43
CA ILE A 177 6.10 5.61 -27.09
C ILE A 177 5.28 4.40 -26.66
N GLN A 178 5.62 3.85 -25.50
CA GLN A 178 4.88 2.76 -24.88
C GLN A 178 4.20 3.27 -23.61
N GLU A 179 2.91 2.99 -23.47
CA GLU A 179 2.10 3.37 -22.32
C GLU A 179 1.42 2.13 -21.74
N GLU A 180 1.44 2.03 -20.42
CA GLU A 180 0.90 0.92 -19.63
C GLU A 180 -0.03 1.50 -18.56
N LYS A 181 -1.22 0.93 -18.40
CA LYS A 181 -2.20 1.36 -17.39
C LYS A 181 -2.81 0.16 -16.69
N GLY A 182 -3.04 0.28 -15.40
CA GLY A 182 -3.77 -0.72 -14.66
C GLY A 182 -3.71 -0.49 -13.16
N PHE A 183 -3.68 -1.57 -12.38
CA PHE A 183 -3.72 -1.47 -10.93
C PHE A 183 -3.03 -2.65 -10.24
N ILE A 184 -2.54 -2.37 -9.03
CA ILE A 184 -2.05 -3.37 -8.08
C ILE A 184 -3.09 -3.49 -6.98
N TRP A 185 -3.57 -4.70 -6.77
CA TRP A 185 -4.51 -5.05 -5.71
C TRP A 185 -3.82 -5.94 -4.69
N VAL A 186 -4.11 -5.75 -3.40
CA VAL A 186 -3.59 -6.62 -2.34
C VAL A 186 -4.75 -7.11 -1.48
N ARG A 187 -4.81 -8.42 -1.23
CA ARG A 187 -5.87 -9.04 -0.45
C ARG A 187 -5.73 -8.75 1.05
N PRO A 188 -6.80 -8.29 1.74
CA PRO A 188 -6.84 -8.17 3.19
C PRO A 188 -6.34 -9.42 3.92
N ALA A 189 -5.42 -9.25 4.88
CA ALA A 189 -4.62 -10.35 5.41
C ALA A 189 -5.47 -11.39 6.18
N LYS A 190 -5.27 -12.67 5.87
CA LYS A 190 -5.64 -13.83 6.72
C LYS A 190 -4.42 -14.64 7.22
N SER A 191 -3.19 -14.32 6.79
CA SER A 191 -1.96 -15.03 7.18
C SER A 191 -0.71 -14.24 6.72
N PRO A 192 0.54 -14.65 7.04
CA PRO A 192 1.72 -13.76 6.97
C PRO A 192 2.13 -13.33 5.55
N THR A 193 1.67 -14.04 4.53
CA THR A 193 1.80 -13.66 3.11
C THR A 193 0.47 -13.11 2.62
N ARG A 194 0.51 -12.00 1.87
CA ARG A 194 -0.70 -11.39 1.28
C ARG A 194 -0.74 -11.74 -0.20
N GLU A 195 -1.91 -12.13 -0.69
CA GLU A 195 -2.10 -12.29 -2.13
C GLU A 195 -2.15 -10.92 -2.82
N VAL A 196 -1.53 -10.83 -3.98
CA VAL A 196 -1.49 -9.65 -4.84
C VAL A 196 -2.03 -10.02 -6.21
N ALA A 197 -2.78 -9.11 -6.81
CA ALA A 197 -3.07 -9.15 -8.24
C ALA A 197 -2.52 -7.89 -8.89
N TYR A 198 -1.92 -8.06 -10.06
CA TYR A 198 -1.38 -7.00 -10.88
C TYR A 198 -2.02 -7.10 -12.25
N MET A 199 -2.69 -6.04 -12.67
CA MET A 199 -3.34 -5.98 -13.98
C MET A 199 -2.78 -4.81 -14.76
N ILE A 200 -2.46 -5.04 -16.03
CA ILE A 200 -2.07 -3.98 -16.97
C ILE A 200 -2.74 -4.14 -18.33
N THR A 201 -2.90 -3.03 -19.01
CA THR A 201 -3.17 -2.93 -20.45
C THR A 201 -2.20 -1.95 -21.07
N THR A 202 -1.70 -2.27 -22.25
CA THR A 202 -0.69 -1.46 -22.96
C THR A 202 -1.23 -0.90 -24.27
N ASN A 203 -0.67 0.22 -24.74
CA ASN A 203 -0.98 0.78 -26.07
C ASN A 203 -0.48 -0.11 -27.23
N SER A 204 0.40 -1.07 -26.94
CA SER A 204 0.78 -2.18 -27.82
C SER A 204 -0.33 -3.23 -27.97
N GLY A 205 -1.46 -3.08 -27.29
CA GLY A 205 -2.61 -3.98 -27.37
C GLY A 205 -2.45 -5.26 -26.57
N ILE A 206 -1.66 -5.23 -25.48
CA ILE A 206 -1.52 -6.35 -24.55
C ILE A 206 -2.33 -6.07 -23.31
N SER A 207 -3.10 -7.04 -22.85
CA SER A 207 -3.74 -7.04 -21.54
C SER A 207 -3.27 -8.25 -20.75
N MET A 208 -2.89 -8.02 -19.50
CA MET A 208 -2.32 -9.06 -18.64
C MET A 208 -2.87 -8.97 -17.23
N LEU A 209 -3.20 -10.12 -16.67
CA LEU A 209 -3.51 -10.32 -15.26
C LEU A 209 -2.48 -11.30 -14.68
N GLN A 210 -1.79 -10.83 -13.65
CA GLN A 210 -0.86 -11.62 -12.88
C GLN A 210 -1.31 -11.69 -11.43
N GLU A 211 -1.06 -12.83 -10.79
CA GLU A 211 -1.33 -13.04 -9.39
C GLU A 211 -0.07 -13.51 -8.67
N GLY A 212 -0.04 -13.38 -7.35
CA GLY A 212 1.03 -13.93 -6.55
C GLY A 212 1.02 -13.40 -5.14
N HIS A 213 2.21 -13.19 -4.58
CA HIS A 213 2.36 -12.94 -3.15
C HIS A 213 3.26 -11.76 -2.85
N LEU A 214 2.84 -11.01 -1.84
CA LEU A 214 3.59 -9.94 -1.20
C LEU A 214 4.18 -10.45 0.11
N LYS A 215 5.49 -10.28 0.23
CA LYS A 215 6.26 -10.53 1.45
C LYS A 215 7.23 -9.37 1.67
N ASN A 216 7.02 -8.60 2.73
CA ASN A 216 7.81 -7.39 3.03
C ASN A 216 7.81 -6.42 1.83
N ASN A 217 8.97 -6.09 1.29
CA ASN A 217 9.16 -5.21 0.14
C ASN A 217 9.38 -5.97 -1.17
N TYR A 218 8.75 -7.13 -1.30
CA TYR A 218 8.92 -8.03 -2.43
C TYR A 218 7.58 -8.59 -2.88
N ILE A 219 7.30 -8.43 -4.16
CA ILE A 219 6.14 -8.99 -4.86
C ILE A 219 6.66 -9.97 -5.89
N GLN A 220 6.17 -11.21 -5.83
CA GLN A 220 6.37 -12.21 -6.86
C GLN A 220 5.06 -12.47 -7.58
N LEU A 221 5.09 -12.44 -8.90
CA LEU A 221 3.94 -12.57 -9.77
C LEU A 221 4.16 -13.69 -10.78
N HIS A 222 3.05 -14.32 -11.15
CA HIS A 222 2.94 -15.20 -12.31
C HIS A 222 1.68 -14.82 -13.08
N THR A 223 1.74 -14.95 -14.39
CA THR A 223 0.65 -14.58 -15.29
C THR A 223 -0.43 -15.65 -15.26
N VAL A 224 -1.64 -15.24 -14.91
CA VAL A 224 -2.83 -16.08 -14.89
C VAL A 224 -3.60 -15.94 -16.19
N HIS A 225 -3.60 -14.75 -16.76
CA HIS A 225 -4.23 -14.47 -18.04
C HIS A 225 -3.45 -13.42 -18.82
N ASP A 226 -3.25 -13.68 -20.11
CA ASP A 226 -2.72 -12.72 -21.07
C ASP A 226 -3.52 -12.78 -22.36
N ALA A 227 -3.73 -11.62 -22.96
CA ALA A 227 -4.44 -11.47 -24.21
C ALA A 227 -3.77 -10.41 -25.07
N ASN A 228 -3.63 -10.72 -26.35
CA ASN A 228 -3.25 -9.74 -27.37
C ASN A 228 -4.51 -9.31 -28.12
N HIS A 229 -4.63 -8.02 -28.37
CA HIS A 229 -5.63 -7.49 -29.28
C HIS A 229 -5.45 -8.15 -30.66
N PRO A 230 -6.51 -8.56 -31.36
CA PRO A 230 -6.39 -9.33 -32.61
C PRO A 230 -5.57 -8.67 -33.71
N TYR A 231 -5.50 -7.33 -33.71
CA TYR A 231 -4.71 -6.56 -34.66
C TYR A 231 -3.33 -6.14 -34.14
N SER A 232 -2.98 -6.51 -32.91
CA SER A 232 -1.63 -6.29 -32.38
C SER A 232 -0.66 -7.29 -33.02
N ARG A 233 0.52 -6.77 -33.40
CA ARG A 233 1.65 -7.59 -33.89
C ARG A 233 2.80 -7.63 -32.87
N CYS A 234 2.53 -7.25 -31.63
CA CYS A 234 3.56 -7.12 -30.62
C CYS A 234 4.00 -8.50 -30.13
N GLU A 235 5.31 -8.70 -30.09
CA GLU A 235 5.92 -9.90 -29.53
C GLU A 235 6.13 -9.72 -28.01
N GLN A 236 5.86 -10.78 -27.26
CA GLN A 236 6.09 -10.85 -25.81
C GLN A 236 7.14 -11.94 -25.54
N PRO A 237 8.44 -11.60 -25.52
CA PRO A 237 9.52 -12.59 -25.46
C PRO A 237 9.81 -13.08 -24.02
N TYR A 238 8.85 -12.97 -23.10
CA TYR A 238 9.07 -13.14 -21.66
C TYR A 238 8.25 -14.27 -21.06
N LEU A 239 8.88 -14.99 -20.13
CA LEU A 239 8.25 -16.06 -19.38
C LEU A 239 7.13 -15.53 -18.50
N ARG A 240 5.95 -16.09 -18.73
CA ARG A 240 4.70 -15.74 -18.05
C ARG A 240 4.75 -15.91 -16.52
N ASN A 241 5.57 -16.82 -16.00
CA ASN A 241 5.57 -17.18 -14.58
C ASN A 241 6.63 -16.46 -13.74
N GLU A 242 7.35 -15.51 -14.33
CA GLU A 242 8.60 -14.99 -13.77
C GLU A 242 8.62 -13.46 -13.89
N HIS A 243 7.90 -12.79 -12.99
CA HIS A 243 7.90 -11.33 -12.87
C HIS A 243 7.88 -10.92 -11.39
N THR A 244 8.78 -10.01 -11.00
CA THR A 244 8.93 -9.61 -9.59
C THR A 244 9.19 -8.12 -9.45
N PHE A 245 8.69 -7.54 -8.36
CA PHE A 245 9.03 -6.20 -7.92
C PHE A 245 9.68 -6.27 -6.55
N SER A 246 10.81 -5.58 -6.37
CA SER A 246 11.46 -5.42 -5.08
C SER A 246 11.82 -3.96 -4.87
N TRP A 247 11.68 -3.42 -3.65
CA TRP A 247 11.95 -2.00 -3.44
C TRP A 247 12.56 -1.67 -2.08
N ASN A 248 13.17 -0.50 -2.04
CA ASN A 248 13.58 0.21 -0.83
C ASN A 248 13.17 1.69 -0.95
N ASP A 249 13.69 2.56 -0.08
CA ASP A 249 13.31 3.98 -0.06
C ASP A 249 13.71 4.76 -1.32
N HIS A 250 14.70 4.27 -2.07
CA HIS A 250 15.29 4.99 -3.21
C HIS A 250 15.22 4.25 -4.54
N GLN A 251 15.05 2.93 -4.50
CA GLN A 251 15.10 2.08 -5.69
C GLN A 251 13.94 1.10 -5.72
N LEU A 252 13.43 0.89 -6.92
CA LEU A 252 12.50 -0.16 -7.29
C LEU A 252 13.17 -1.01 -8.37
N THR A 253 13.28 -2.30 -8.15
CA THR A 253 13.83 -3.25 -9.12
C THR A 253 12.71 -4.15 -9.63
N GLU A 254 12.47 -4.10 -10.93
CA GLU A 254 11.61 -5.02 -11.68
C GLU A 254 12.50 -6.12 -12.26
N THR A 255 12.11 -7.38 -12.15
CA THR A 255 12.87 -8.52 -12.70
C THR A 255 11.94 -9.43 -13.48
N PHE A 256 12.37 -9.88 -14.65
CA PHE A 256 11.64 -10.78 -15.53
C PHE A 256 12.59 -11.70 -16.29
N LYS A 257 12.09 -12.84 -16.78
CA LYS A 257 12.87 -13.79 -17.58
C LYS A 257 12.41 -13.82 -19.02
N ASP A 258 13.35 -13.96 -19.97
CA ASP A 258 13.01 -14.24 -21.36
C ASP A 258 12.80 -15.73 -21.64
N ASP A 259 12.29 -16.07 -22.82
CA ASP A 259 12.02 -17.46 -23.24
C ASP A 259 13.26 -18.36 -23.27
N SER A 260 14.47 -17.79 -23.25
CA SER A 260 15.73 -18.53 -23.11
C SER A 260 16.10 -18.84 -21.66
N GLY A 261 15.31 -18.34 -20.70
CA GLY A 261 15.55 -18.44 -19.27
C GLY A 261 16.53 -17.39 -18.73
N ARG A 262 16.98 -16.44 -19.57
CA ARG A 262 17.88 -15.37 -19.13
C ARG A 262 17.10 -14.36 -18.29
N VAL A 263 17.68 -14.02 -17.14
CA VAL A 263 17.12 -13.04 -16.21
C VAL A 263 17.50 -11.62 -16.64
N HIS A 264 16.52 -10.75 -16.69
CA HIS A 264 16.66 -9.31 -16.91
C HIS A 264 16.13 -8.55 -15.70
N PHE A 265 16.74 -7.42 -15.39
CA PHE A 265 16.27 -6.54 -14.33
C PHE A 265 16.34 -5.08 -14.76
N LYS A 266 15.39 -4.28 -14.28
CA LYS A 266 15.33 -2.84 -14.47
C LYS A 266 15.28 -2.16 -13.12
N THR A 267 16.21 -1.24 -12.89
CA THR A 267 16.31 -0.48 -11.64
C THR A 267 15.81 0.93 -11.88
N TYR A 268 14.70 1.26 -11.22
CA TYR A 268 14.11 2.58 -11.20
C TYR A 268 14.58 3.33 -9.96
N VAL A 269 14.80 4.63 -10.10
CA VAL A 269 15.16 5.55 -9.02
C VAL A 269 13.92 6.33 -8.61
N LYS A 270 13.68 6.45 -7.30
CA LYS A 270 12.53 7.21 -6.80
C LYS A 270 12.68 8.67 -7.18
N ARG A 271 11.67 9.24 -7.84
CA ARG A 271 11.64 10.67 -8.15
C ARG A 271 11.39 11.44 -6.85
N VAL A 272 12.37 12.26 -6.47
CA VAL A 272 12.21 13.18 -5.35
C VAL A 272 11.43 14.39 -5.86
N THR A 273 10.19 14.52 -5.42
CA THR A 273 9.32 15.68 -5.66
C THR A 273 9.38 16.65 -4.50
#